data_AF-A0A9I9D5S2-F1
#
_entry.id   AF-A0A9I9D5S2-F1
#
_cell.length_a   1.000
_cell.length_b   1.000
_cell.length_c   1.000
_cell.angle_alpha   90.00
_cell.angle_beta   90.00
_cell.angle_gamma   90.00
#
_symmetry.space_group_name_H-M   'P 1'
#
loop_
_entity.id
_entity.type
_entity.pdbx_description
1 polymer ?
#
loop_
_entity_poly.entity_id
_entity_poly.type
_entity_poly.pdbx_seq_one_letter_code
_entity_poly.pdbx_strand_id
1 'polypeptide(L)'
;MIGRKANVGGFLNPPWMRKNMNSHLGRMFSDRKWIVPFFASLLISVTLLLTATLGLFIPSQSDEPLPLDAVSFANEEDSSRFFIEPELRSSLKETSGVVKMEPPRLAYLISGTKGDIRRMMRTLQAVYHPRNQYVLHMDLEAPPRERLELTNLVKADSTFNEVENVRVMAQSNLVTYKGPTMIACTLQAISVLLRESLDWDWFINLSASDYPLMTQDDLFHVFSNITRNFNFIEHS
;
A
#
# COMPACT_ATOMS: atom_id res chain seq x y z
N MET A 1 -38.21 9.68 92.74
CA MET A 1 -39.21 8.92 91.95
C MET A 1 -38.59 8.62 90.58
N ILE A 2 -38.48 7.33 90.23
CA ILE A 2 -38.79 6.68 88.94
C ILE A 2 -38.57 7.54 87.66
N GLY A 3 -37.85 7.17 86.59
CA GLY A 3 -37.29 5.92 86.12
C GLY A 3 -37.22 5.91 84.56
N ARG A 4 -36.34 5.06 84.02
CA ARG A 4 -36.38 4.37 82.69
C ARG A 4 -36.20 5.12 81.34
N LYS A 5 -35.15 4.67 80.64
CA LYS A 5 -35.06 4.08 79.27
C LYS A 5 -35.77 4.70 78.05
N ALA A 6 -34.92 5.07 77.08
CA ALA A 6 -34.74 4.51 75.72
C ALA A 6 -35.76 4.74 74.57
N ASN A 7 -35.15 5.12 73.43
CA ASN A 7 -35.23 4.54 72.07
C ASN A 7 -36.04 5.25 70.94
N VAL A 8 -35.28 5.57 69.88
CA VAL A 8 -35.48 5.36 68.43
C VAL A 8 -36.73 5.91 67.74
N GLY A 9 -36.49 6.70 66.69
CA GLY A 9 -37.34 6.72 65.50
C GLY A 9 -37.17 7.97 64.65
N GLY A 10 -36.77 7.81 63.38
CA GLY A 10 -37.05 8.81 62.34
C GLY A 10 -35.88 9.18 61.42
N PHE A 11 -35.49 8.26 60.54
CA PHE A 11 -34.81 8.61 59.29
C PHE A 11 -35.80 9.39 58.39
N LEU A 12 -35.48 10.64 58.08
CA LEU A 12 -36.16 11.43 57.04
C LEU A 12 -35.12 11.83 55.98
N ASN A 13 -35.22 11.20 54.80
CA ASN A 13 -34.49 11.61 53.60
C ASN A 13 -35.18 12.85 52.98
N PRO A 14 -34.43 13.86 52.51
CA PRO A 14 -34.99 15.07 51.91
C PRO A 14 -35.45 14.89 50.45
N PRO A 15 -36.30 15.81 49.94
CA PRO A 15 -37.11 15.59 48.74
C PRO A 15 -36.45 16.16 47.50
N TRP A 16 -35.97 15.29 46.62
CA TRP A 16 -35.86 15.60 45.19
C TRP A 16 -35.88 14.28 44.41
N MET A 17 -37.08 13.93 43.96
CA MET A 17 -37.30 12.88 42.97
C MET A 17 -36.86 13.38 41.61
N ARG A 18 -35.74 12.86 41.10
CA ARG A 18 -35.55 12.65 39.65
C ARG A 18 -35.17 11.21 39.41
N LYS A 19 -36.17 10.38 39.10
CA LYS A 19 -35.97 9.14 38.35
C LYS A 19 -36.53 9.37 36.95
N ASN A 20 -35.66 9.75 36.01
CA ASN A 20 -35.96 9.61 34.60
C ASN A 20 -35.94 8.11 34.27
N MET A 21 -37.13 7.57 34.06
CA MET A 21 -37.35 6.20 33.63
C MET A 21 -37.16 6.16 32.12
N ASN A 22 -35.93 5.98 31.66
CA ASN A 22 -35.65 5.69 30.25
C ASN A 22 -36.00 4.23 29.96
N SER A 23 -37.24 3.98 29.57
CA SER A 23 -37.65 2.73 28.94
C SER A 23 -37.19 2.73 27.48
N HIS A 24 -35.94 2.36 27.21
CA HIS A 24 -35.53 1.90 25.89
C HIS A 24 -35.94 0.43 25.75
N LEU A 25 -37.24 0.26 25.48
CA LEU A 25 -37.80 -0.96 24.91
C LEU A 25 -37.04 -1.24 23.60
N GLY A 26 -36.46 -2.44 23.52
CA GLY A 26 -35.74 -2.92 22.33
C GLY A 26 -36.63 -2.80 21.10
N ARG A 27 -36.31 -1.84 20.25
CA ARG A 27 -36.78 -1.79 18.87
C ARG A 27 -35.65 -2.34 18.03
N MET A 28 -35.70 -3.65 17.76
CA MET A 28 -34.89 -4.24 16.69
C MET A 28 -35.21 -3.46 15.41
N PHE A 29 -34.33 -2.56 15.03
CA PHE A 29 -34.34 -1.93 13.71
C PHE A 29 -34.02 -3.03 12.70
N SER A 30 -35.07 -3.71 12.26
CA SER A 30 -35.03 -4.59 11.11
C SER A 30 -35.08 -3.69 9.86
N ASP A 31 -34.00 -2.94 9.60
CA ASP A 31 -33.81 -2.19 8.34
C ASP A 31 -33.46 -3.16 7.21
N ARG A 32 -34.46 -3.95 6.79
CA ARG A 32 -34.39 -4.91 5.67
C ARG A 32 -34.36 -4.22 4.29
N LYS A 33 -34.16 -2.91 4.25
CA LYS A 33 -34.17 -2.13 3.00
C LYS A 33 -32.97 -2.46 2.11
N TRP A 34 -31.86 -2.92 2.70
CA TRP A 34 -30.65 -3.39 1.99
C TRP A 34 -30.73 -4.84 1.55
N ILE A 35 -31.67 -5.61 2.09
CA ILE A 35 -31.87 -7.02 1.71
C ILE A 35 -32.37 -7.09 0.27
N VAL A 36 -33.30 -6.22 -0.12
CA VAL A 36 -33.88 -6.20 -1.47
C VAL A 36 -32.83 -6.01 -2.58
N PRO A 37 -31.94 -4.99 -2.55
CA PRO A 37 -30.93 -4.83 -3.60
C PRO A 37 -29.87 -5.95 -3.58
N PHE A 38 -29.56 -6.52 -2.41
CA PHE A 38 -28.62 -7.64 -2.30
C PHE A 38 -29.17 -8.90 -2.96
N PHE A 39 -30.42 -9.28 -2.67
CA PHE A 39 -31.06 -10.45 -3.27
C PHE A 39 -31.37 -10.23 -4.76
N ALA A 40 -31.71 -9.01 -5.19
CA ALA A 40 -31.87 -8.69 -6.60
C ALA A 40 -30.55 -8.84 -7.39
N SER A 41 -29.45 -8.32 -6.85
CA SER A 41 -28.12 -8.48 -7.45
C SER A 41 -27.68 -9.95 -7.49
N LEU A 42 -27.92 -10.70 -6.41
CA LEU A 42 -27.63 -12.14 -6.35
C LEU A 42 -28.43 -12.92 -7.39
N LEU A 43 -29.72 -12.61 -7.53
CA LEU A 43 -30.58 -13.27 -8.52
C LEU A 43 -30.09 -12.99 -9.96
N ILE A 44 -29.74 -11.74 -10.26
CA ILE A 44 -29.20 -11.35 -11.58
C ILE A 44 -27.88 -12.09 -11.85
N SER A 45 -26.97 -12.15 -10.88
CA SER A 45 -25.70 -12.87 -11.01
C SER A 45 -25.90 -14.37 -11.25
N VAL A 46 -26.80 -15.01 -10.51
CA VAL A 46 -27.13 -16.43 -10.69
C VAL A 46 -27.76 -16.68 -12.05
N THR A 47 -28.66 -15.80 -12.52
CA THR A 47 -29.24 -15.94 -13.87
C THR A 47 -28.20 -15.79 -14.96
N LEU A 48 -27.26 -14.85 -14.85
CA LEU A 48 -26.15 -14.71 -15.82
C LEU A 48 -25.26 -15.95 -15.83
N LEU A 49 -24.94 -16.50 -14.66
CA LEU A 49 -24.14 -17.72 -14.52
C LEU A 49 -24.88 -18.95 -15.09
N LEU A 50 -26.20 -19.05 -14.88
CA LEU A 50 -27.02 -20.09 -15.49
C LEU A 50 -27.11 -19.93 -17.00
N THR A 51 -27.27 -18.72 -17.54
CA THR A 51 -27.28 -18.50 -18.99
C THR A 51 -25.93 -18.78 -19.64
N ALA A 52 -24.83 -18.50 -18.96
CA ALA A 52 -23.49 -18.82 -19.46
C ALA A 52 -23.21 -20.33 -19.46
N THR A 53 -23.75 -21.07 -18.48
CA THR A 53 -23.58 -22.52 -18.37
C THR A 53 -24.58 -23.31 -19.23
N LEU A 54 -25.81 -22.82 -19.39
CA LEU A 54 -26.83 -23.40 -20.29
C LEU A 54 -26.68 -22.98 -21.75
N GLY A 55 -26.09 -21.81 -22.04
CA GLY A 55 -25.77 -21.35 -23.39
C GLY A 55 -24.73 -22.21 -24.11
N LEU A 56 -24.07 -23.12 -23.40
CA LEU A 56 -23.18 -24.16 -23.93
C LEU A 56 -23.93 -25.44 -24.37
N PHE A 57 -25.25 -25.54 -24.16
CA PHE A 57 -26.03 -26.74 -24.47
C PHE A 57 -27.28 -26.42 -25.32
N ILE A 58 -27.06 -25.99 -26.57
CA ILE A 58 -28.08 -26.12 -27.63
C ILE A 58 -27.54 -27.09 -28.69
N PRO A 59 -28.14 -28.29 -28.87
CA PRO A 59 -27.84 -29.15 -30.00
C PRO A 59 -28.88 -28.94 -31.10
N SER A 60 -28.50 -28.32 -32.22
CA SER A 60 -29.27 -28.44 -33.47
C SER A 60 -28.43 -28.05 -34.70
N GLN A 61 -27.78 -29.07 -35.25
CA GLN A 61 -27.71 -29.44 -36.68
C GLN A 61 -28.35 -28.45 -37.69
N SER A 62 -27.51 -27.77 -38.50
CA SER A 62 -27.66 -27.64 -39.96
C SER A 62 -26.56 -26.74 -40.55
N ASP A 63 -25.96 -27.23 -41.64
CA ASP A 63 -24.79 -26.74 -42.36
C ASP A 63 -24.99 -25.44 -43.15
N GLU A 64 -24.06 -24.48 -43.04
CA GLU A 64 -23.32 -23.78 -44.13
C GLU A 64 -22.54 -22.56 -43.60
N PRO A 65 -21.40 -22.17 -44.22
CA PRO A 65 -20.27 -21.55 -43.55
C PRO A 65 -20.18 -20.04 -43.79
N LEU A 66 -19.66 -19.30 -42.80
CA LEU A 66 -18.94 -18.06 -43.04
C LEU A 66 -17.71 -17.97 -42.12
N PRO A 67 -16.61 -17.38 -42.63
CA PRO A 67 -15.27 -17.66 -42.15
C PRO A 67 -14.88 -16.68 -41.05
N LEU A 68 -14.39 -17.18 -39.93
CA LEU A 68 -13.49 -16.47 -39.04
C LEU A 68 -12.79 -17.54 -38.19
N ASP A 69 -11.48 -17.63 -38.41
CA ASP A 69 -10.61 -18.73 -38.02
C ASP A 69 -10.78 -19.20 -36.58
N ALA A 70 -11.12 -20.48 -36.47
CA ALA A 70 -10.95 -21.26 -35.26
C ALA A 70 -9.44 -21.38 -34.97
N VAL A 71 -8.98 -20.81 -33.86
CA VAL A 71 -7.75 -21.29 -33.22
C VAL A 71 -8.18 -22.26 -32.12
N SER A 72 -8.09 -23.54 -32.49
CA SER A 72 -8.17 -24.70 -31.62
C SER A 72 -7.09 -24.63 -30.53
N PHE A 73 -7.51 -24.70 -29.27
CA PHE A 73 -6.64 -24.99 -28.14
C PHE A 73 -6.28 -26.49 -28.15
N ALA A 74 -5.16 -26.84 -28.77
CA ALA A 74 -4.38 -28.02 -28.42
C ALA A 74 -2.95 -27.89 -28.95
N ASN A 75 -2.02 -27.75 -27.99
CA ASN A 75 -0.56 -27.94 -28.08
C ASN A 75 0.21 -27.04 -29.05
N GLU A 76 0.71 -25.92 -28.51
CA GLU A 76 2.07 -25.46 -28.80
C GLU A 76 2.57 -24.61 -27.62
N GLU A 77 3.77 -24.95 -27.14
CA GLU A 77 4.55 -24.15 -26.23
C GLU A 77 4.82 -22.77 -26.84
N ASP A 78 5.05 -21.77 -25.99
CA ASP A 78 5.55 -20.43 -26.32
C ASP A 78 4.49 -19.34 -26.64
N SER A 79 4.03 -18.66 -25.60
CA SER A 79 3.66 -17.23 -25.70
C SER A 79 3.61 -16.55 -24.33
N SER A 80 4.76 -16.52 -23.65
CA SER A 80 5.04 -15.43 -22.70
C SER A 80 5.28 -14.14 -23.50
N ARG A 81 4.23 -13.40 -23.83
CA ARG A 81 4.35 -12.05 -24.39
C ARG A 81 3.05 -11.28 -24.22
N PHE A 82 2.73 -10.92 -22.99
CA PHE A 82 2.02 -9.67 -22.75
C PHE A 82 3.09 -8.57 -22.73
N PHE A 83 3.04 -7.74 -23.77
CA PHE A 83 4.06 -6.83 -24.24
C PHE A 83 4.22 -5.58 -23.35
N ILE A 84 5.35 -5.50 -22.67
CA ILE A 84 6.31 -4.39 -22.74
C ILE A 84 7.67 -5.10 -22.74
N GLU A 85 8.36 -5.21 -23.90
CA GLU A 85 9.84 -5.27 -23.96
C GLU A 85 10.52 -5.37 -25.35
N PRO A 86 10.42 -4.34 -26.20
CA PRO A 86 11.46 -4.09 -27.22
C PRO A 86 12.62 -3.26 -26.66
N GLU A 87 12.37 -2.41 -25.65
CA GLU A 87 13.27 -1.32 -25.24
C GLU A 87 14.31 -1.72 -24.18
N LEU A 88 13.97 -2.52 -23.15
CA LEU A 88 14.99 -3.19 -22.32
C LEU A 88 15.80 -4.17 -23.16
N ARG A 89 15.19 -4.84 -24.15
CA ARG A 89 15.95 -5.82 -24.95
C ARG A 89 17.01 -5.15 -25.82
N SER A 90 16.77 -3.94 -26.32
CA SER A 90 17.82 -3.16 -26.98
C SER A 90 18.84 -2.65 -25.97
N SER A 91 18.40 -2.16 -24.80
CA SER A 91 19.26 -1.66 -23.71
C SER A 91 20.22 -2.74 -23.18
N LEU A 92 19.77 -3.98 -23.08
CA LEU A 92 20.57 -5.14 -22.65
C LEU A 92 21.58 -5.61 -23.70
N LYS A 93 21.40 -5.26 -24.99
CA LYS A 93 22.29 -5.69 -26.08
C LYS A 93 23.45 -4.71 -26.32
N GLU A 94 23.31 -3.44 -25.92
CA GLU A 94 24.36 -2.42 -26.06
C GLU A 94 25.47 -2.52 -25.00
N THR A 95 25.28 -3.29 -23.93
CA THR A 95 26.19 -3.31 -22.76
C THR A 95 27.35 -4.30 -22.85
N SER A 96 27.58 -4.94 -24.01
CA SER A 96 28.66 -5.95 -24.19
C SER A 96 30.03 -5.37 -24.59
N GLY A 97 30.16 -4.06 -24.75
CA GLY A 97 31.45 -3.38 -24.79
C GLY A 97 31.89 -2.99 -23.38
N VAL A 98 33.20 -2.84 -23.12
CA VAL A 98 33.71 -2.28 -21.85
C VAL A 98 33.26 -0.81 -21.76
N VAL A 99 32.01 -0.61 -21.35
CA VAL A 99 31.42 0.70 -21.10
C VAL A 99 31.90 1.12 -19.72
N LYS A 100 32.48 2.31 -19.62
CA LYS A 100 32.63 3.00 -18.34
C LYS A 100 31.21 3.14 -17.79
N MET A 101 30.81 2.22 -16.91
CA MET A 101 29.45 2.17 -16.38
C MET A 101 29.18 3.49 -15.68
N GLU A 102 28.17 4.23 -16.13
CA GLU A 102 27.75 5.43 -15.41
C GLU A 102 27.46 5.08 -13.94
N PRO A 103 27.75 5.98 -12.99
CA PRO A 103 27.40 5.78 -11.60
C PRO A 103 25.91 5.47 -11.48
N PRO A 104 25.56 4.43 -10.71
CA PRO A 104 24.19 3.95 -10.69
C PRO A 104 23.26 4.92 -10.01
N ARG A 105 21.98 4.81 -10.36
CA ARG A 105 20.90 5.63 -9.79
C ARG A 105 20.06 4.75 -8.86
N LEU A 106 19.90 5.19 -7.62
CA LEU A 106 19.24 4.41 -6.59
C LEU A 106 17.86 5.00 -6.28
N ALA A 107 16.89 4.14 -6.05
CA ALA A 107 15.56 4.50 -5.61
C ALA A 107 15.33 4.00 -4.17
N TYR A 108 15.07 4.91 -3.25
CA TYR A 108 14.90 4.61 -1.83
C TYR A 108 13.44 4.74 -1.42
N LEU A 109 12.94 3.74 -0.71
CA LEU A 109 11.76 3.86 0.15
C LEU A 109 12.23 4.05 1.59
N ILE A 110 11.83 5.13 2.26
CA ILE A 110 12.04 5.31 3.69
C ILE A 110 10.69 5.28 4.39
N SER A 111 10.45 4.23 5.18
CA SER A 111 9.20 4.01 5.91
C SER A 111 9.33 4.37 7.38
N GLY A 112 8.34 5.04 7.96
CA GLY A 112 8.28 5.31 9.39
C GLY A 112 6.85 5.21 9.93
N THR A 113 6.76 5.24 11.26
CA THR A 113 5.48 5.25 11.99
C THR A 113 5.36 6.52 12.83
N LYS A 114 4.41 6.53 13.76
CA LYS A 114 4.18 7.62 14.72
C LYS A 114 5.46 7.95 15.50
N GLY A 115 5.86 9.21 15.47
CA GLY A 115 7.02 9.76 16.18
C GLY A 115 8.34 9.67 15.41
N ASP A 116 8.35 9.11 14.20
CA ASP A 116 9.60 8.84 13.47
C ASP A 116 10.05 9.95 12.53
N ILE A 117 9.32 11.07 12.37
CA ILE A 117 9.68 12.17 11.45
C ILE A 117 11.18 12.49 11.52
N ARG A 118 11.69 12.75 12.72
CA ARG A 118 13.09 13.17 12.91
C ARG A 118 14.08 12.10 12.46
N ARG A 119 13.76 10.83 12.70
CA ARG A 119 14.59 9.71 12.31
C ARG A 119 14.55 9.48 10.80
N MET A 120 13.36 9.58 10.20
CA MET A 120 13.20 9.53 8.74
C MET A 120 14.00 10.64 8.05
N MET A 121 13.88 11.88 8.52
CA MET A 121 14.63 13.01 7.97
C MET A 121 16.14 12.84 8.14
N ARG A 122 16.58 12.35 9.30
CA ARG A 122 18.00 12.02 9.56
C ARG A 122 18.50 10.96 8.57
N THR A 123 17.74 9.89 8.36
CA THR A 123 18.12 8.81 7.43
C THR A 123 18.13 9.33 5.99
N LEU A 124 17.11 10.09 5.56
CA LEU A 124 17.06 10.73 4.25
C LEU A 124 18.28 11.59 4.00
N GLN A 125 18.63 12.48 4.93
CA GLN A 125 19.81 13.35 4.81
C GLN A 125 21.11 12.56 4.72
N ALA A 126 21.22 11.42 5.40
CA ALA A 126 22.41 10.59 5.37
C ALA A 126 22.58 9.82 4.04
N VAL A 127 21.48 9.47 3.37
CA VAL A 127 21.50 8.78 2.07
C VAL A 127 21.32 9.71 0.88
N TYR A 128 21.10 11.01 1.11
CA TYR A 128 20.72 11.94 0.06
C TYR A 128 21.83 12.13 -0.98
N HIS A 129 21.41 12.13 -2.24
CA HIS A 129 22.24 12.40 -3.40
C HIS A 129 21.31 12.83 -4.55
N PRO A 130 21.65 13.87 -5.33
CA PRO A 130 20.76 14.43 -6.36
C PRO A 130 20.43 13.49 -7.51
N ARG A 131 21.25 12.46 -7.76
CA ARG A 131 21.00 11.44 -8.81
C ARG A 131 19.95 10.38 -8.41
N ASN A 132 19.66 10.26 -7.13
CA ASN A 132 18.80 9.22 -6.60
C ASN A 132 17.36 9.74 -6.45
N GLN A 133 16.42 8.82 -6.29
CA GLN A 133 15.01 9.13 -6.03
C GLN A 133 14.58 8.63 -4.66
N TYR A 134 13.72 9.38 -3.99
CA TYR A 134 13.29 9.08 -2.63
C TYR A 134 11.78 9.13 -2.51
N VAL A 135 11.20 8.10 -1.90
CA VAL A 135 9.81 8.07 -1.48
C VAL A 135 9.77 7.87 0.03
N LEU A 136 9.12 8.79 0.73
CA LEU A 136 8.87 8.73 2.16
C LEU A 136 7.44 8.22 2.40
N HIS A 137 7.31 7.18 3.20
CA HIS A 137 6.03 6.62 3.62
C HIS A 137 5.89 6.72 5.14
N MET A 138 4.77 7.28 5.58
CA MET A 138 4.38 7.26 6.99
C MET A 138 3.04 6.53 7.08
N ASP A 139 2.98 5.52 7.93
CA ASP A 139 1.80 4.66 8.09
C ASP A 139 0.59 5.39 8.72
N LEU A 140 -0.53 4.67 8.84
CA LEU A 140 -1.75 5.20 9.47
C LEU A 140 -1.72 5.23 11.01
N GLU A 141 -0.69 4.68 11.67
CA GLU A 141 -0.54 4.86 13.11
C GLU A 141 -0.13 6.30 13.45
N ALA A 142 0.57 6.96 12.53
CA ALA A 142 0.88 8.37 12.64
C ALA A 142 -0.35 9.25 12.35
N PRO A 143 -0.64 10.25 13.21
CA PRO A 143 -1.78 11.13 13.02
C PRO A 143 -1.62 11.99 11.75
N PRO A 144 -2.72 12.43 11.12
CA PRO A 144 -2.66 13.26 9.91
C PRO A 144 -1.79 14.51 10.03
N ARG A 145 -1.70 15.10 11.23
CA ARG A 145 -0.84 16.25 11.53
C ARG A 145 0.64 15.93 11.31
N GLU A 146 1.08 14.75 11.72
CA GLU A 146 2.48 14.32 11.59
C GLU A 146 2.83 14.06 10.12
N ARG A 147 1.92 13.46 9.36
CA ARG A 147 2.08 13.27 7.91
C ARG A 147 2.16 14.59 7.15
N LEU A 148 1.34 15.56 7.53
CA LEU A 148 1.39 16.92 6.97
C LEU A 148 2.69 17.63 7.35
N GLU A 149 3.15 17.47 8.59
CA GLU A 149 4.42 18.02 9.06
C GLU A 149 5.60 17.47 8.24
N LEU A 150 5.67 16.16 8.00
CA LEU A 150 6.69 15.57 7.13
C LEU A 150 6.65 16.18 5.72
N THR A 151 5.46 16.31 5.14
CA THR A 151 5.29 16.92 3.82
C THR A 151 5.79 18.36 3.78
N ASN A 152 5.50 19.14 4.82
CA ASN A 152 5.94 20.53 4.92
C ASN A 152 7.46 20.63 5.11
N LEU A 153 8.07 19.75 5.91
CA LEU A 153 9.51 19.71 6.10
C LEU A 153 10.25 19.42 4.79
N VAL A 154 9.78 18.44 4.01
CA VAL A 154 10.38 18.13 2.70
C VAL A 154 10.26 19.31 1.74
N LYS A 155 9.09 19.97 1.69
CA LYS A 155 8.87 21.14 0.82
C LYS A 155 9.65 22.39 1.26
N ALA A 156 9.95 22.51 2.54
CA ALA A 156 10.67 23.64 3.09
C ALA A 156 12.19 23.55 2.86
N ASP A 157 12.74 22.35 2.62
CA ASP A 157 14.15 22.18 2.30
C ASP A 157 14.43 22.66 0.87
N SER A 158 15.33 23.65 0.73
CA SER A 158 15.67 24.24 -0.56
C SER A 158 16.27 23.21 -1.52
N THR A 159 17.04 22.26 -1.02
CA THR A 159 17.73 21.24 -1.82
C THR A 159 16.71 20.28 -2.44
N PHE A 160 15.77 19.80 -1.63
CA PHE A 160 14.75 18.86 -2.10
C PHE A 160 13.76 19.53 -3.06
N ASN A 161 13.48 20.82 -2.84
CA ASN A 161 12.61 21.61 -3.71
C ASN A 161 13.28 21.96 -5.05
N GLU A 162 14.59 22.21 -5.07
CA GLU A 162 15.32 22.50 -6.32
C GLU A 162 15.54 21.26 -7.18
N VAL A 163 15.87 20.11 -6.56
CA VAL A 163 16.17 18.86 -7.29
C VAL A 163 14.90 18.05 -7.58
N GLU A 164 13.83 18.26 -6.82
CA GLU A 164 12.52 17.60 -6.97
C GLU A 164 12.57 16.05 -6.93
N ASN A 165 13.56 15.48 -6.25
CA ASN A 165 13.79 14.03 -6.20
C ASN A 165 13.28 13.35 -4.92
N VAL A 166 12.59 14.08 -4.04
CA VAL A 166 12.01 13.55 -2.79
C VAL A 166 10.50 13.72 -2.80
N ARG A 167 9.77 12.62 -2.60
CA ARG A 167 8.31 12.60 -2.51
C ARG A 167 7.81 12.00 -1.21
N VAL A 168 6.71 12.54 -0.70
CA VAL A 168 5.96 11.96 0.41
C VAL A 168 4.71 11.28 -0.15
N MET A 169 4.49 10.02 0.20
CA MET A 169 3.30 9.29 -0.24
C MET A 169 2.03 9.93 0.33
N ALA A 170 1.09 10.29 -0.56
CA ALA A 170 -0.17 10.90 -0.16
C ALA A 170 -1.12 9.90 0.53
N GLN A 171 -1.09 8.65 0.08
CA GLN A 171 -1.87 7.55 0.65
C GLN A 171 -1.01 6.81 1.67
N SER A 172 -1.50 6.78 2.90
CA SER A 172 -0.94 5.98 3.99
C SER A 172 -1.79 4.74 4.19
N ASN A 173 -1.16 3.59 4.37
CA ASN A 173 -1.86 2.37 4.77
C ASN A 173 -1.51 2.03 6.23
N LEU A 174 -2.37 1.25 6.88
CA LEU A 174 -2.04 0.67 8.17
C LEU A 174 -1.08 -0.50 7.92
N VAL A 175 0.16 -0.34 8.36
CA VAL A 175 1.19 -1.38 8.22
C VAL A 175 1.11 -2.29 9.44
N THR A 176 0.75 -3.55 9.21
CA THR A 176 0.82 -4.57 10.26
C THR A 176 2.13 -5.33 10.11
N TYR A 177 2.83 -5.52 11.22
CA TYR A 177 4.10 -6.23 11.21
C TYR A 177 3.90 -7.68 10.71
N LYS A 178 4.73 -8.10 9.74
CA LYS A 178 4.63 -9.38 9.02
C LYS A 178 3.27 -9.61 8.32
N GLY A 179 2.46 -8.57 8.17
CA GLY A 179 1.20 -8.62 7.46
C GLY A 179 1.34 -8.31 5.96
N PRO A 180 0.30 -8.60 5.16
CA PRO A 180 0.32 -8.34 3.72
C PRO A 180 0.40 -6.84 3.39
N THR A 181 -0.01 -5.96 4.32
CA THR A 181 0.02 -4.51 4.10
C THR A 181 1.43 -3.94 4.04
N MET A 182 2.42 -4.59 4.66
CA MET A 182 3.83 -4.20 4.55
C MET A 182 4.34 -4.31 3.11
N ILE A 183 4.01 -5.42 2.44
CA ILE A 183 4.37 -5.63 1.03
C ILE A 183 3.56 -4.69 0.15
N ALA A 184 2.26 -4.52 0.43
CA ALA A 184 1.41 -3.59 -0.33
C ALA A 184 1.94 -2.15 -0.31
N CYS A 185 2.44 -1.66 0.83
CA CYS A 185 3.06 -0.33 0.92
C CYS A 185 4.34 -0.23 0.09
N THR A 186 5.16 -1.29 0.11
CA THR A 186 6.40 -1.34 -0.67
C THR A 186 6.10 -1.30 -2.17
N LEU A 187 5.14 -2.11 -2.64
CA LEU A 187 4.69 -2.10 -4.03
C LEU A 187 4.09 -0.76 -4.44
N GLN A 188 3.34 -0.12 -3.53
CA GLN A 188 2.80 1.20 -3.77
C GLN A 188 3.92 2.24 -3.92
N ALA A 189 4.95 2.22 -3.09
CA ALA A 189 6.10 3.10 -3.22
C ALA A 189 6.85 2.88 -4.54
N ILE A 190 7.07 1.63 -4.93
CA ILE A 190 7.67 1.27 -6.23
C ILE A 190 6.82 1.82 -7.38
N SER A 191 5.49 1.72 -7.29
CA SER A 191 4.59 2.28 -8.30
C SER A 191 4.71 3.80 -8.42
N VAL A 192 4.95 4.51 -7.30
CA VAL A 192 5.20 5.95 -7.31
C VAL A 192 6.54 6.24 -7.96
N LEU A 193 7.60 5.51 -7.63
CA LEU A 193 8.93 5.67 -8.23
C LEU A 193 8.90 5.45 -9.76
N LEU A 194 8.30 4.35 -10.21
CA LEU A 194 8.18 4.00 -11.64
C LEU A 194 7.37 5.02 -12.44
N ARG A 195 6.36 5.65 -11.84
CA ARG A 195 5.58 6.70 -12.50
C ARG A 195 6.36 7.98 -12.74
N GLU A 196 7.46 8.16 -12.02
CA GLU A 196 8.17 9.42 -11.91
C GLU A 196 9.50 9.38 -12.64
N SER A 197 10.19 8.25 -12.59
CA SER A 197 11.28 7.95 -13.50
C SER A 197 11.46 6.46 -13.65
N LEU A 198 11.90 6.07 -14.85
CA LEU A 198 12.35 4.72 -15.14
C LEU A 198 13.89 4.62 -15.07
N ASP A 199 14.58 5.73 -14.82
CA ASP A 199 16.03 5.82 -14.88
C ASP A 199 16.69 5.50 -13.53
N TRP A 200 16.23 4.50 -12.81
CA TRP A 200 16.90 4.01 -11.61
C TRP A 200 17.23 2.53 -11.76
N ASP A 201 18.38 2.13 -11.22
CA ASP A 201 18.96 0.81 -11.43
C ASP A 201 18.57 -0.17 -10.31
N TRP A 202 18.52 0.33 -9.06
CA TRP A 202 18.22 -0.49 -7.89
C TRP A 202 17.24 0.18 -6.95
N PHE A 203 16.37 -0.64 -6.36
CA PHE A 203 15.44 -0.26 -5.32
C PHE A 203 15.95 -0.72 -3.94
N ILE A 204 15.89 0.17 -2.95
CA ILE A 204 16.33 -0.08 -1.57
C ILE A 204 15.21 0.34 -0.61
N ASN A 205 14.73 -0.60 0.20
CA ASN A 205 13.78 -0.32 1.27
C ASN A 205 14.51 -0.07 2.59
N LEU A 206 14.18 1.03 3.25
CA LEU A 206 14.70 1.44 4.55
C LEU A 206 13.53 1.78 5.48
N SER A 207 13.75 1.61 6.77
CA SER A 207 12.90 2.09 7.84
C SER A 207 13.53 3.29 8.55
N ALA A 208 12.76 3.97 9.40
CA ALA A 208 13.26 5.03 10.26
C ALA A 208 14.30 4.55 11.30
N SER A 209 14.42 3.24 11.52
CA SER A 209 15.42 2.67 12.43
C SER A 209 16.75 2.40 11.74
N ASP A 210 16.78 2.36 10.41
CA ASP A 210 17.98 2.06 9.64
C ASP A 210 18.90 3.28 9.50
N TYR A 211 20.19 3.03 9.32
CA TYR A 211 21.20 4.07 9.08
C TYR A 211 22.34 3.53 8.21
N PRO A 212 22.80 4.28 7.20
CA PRO A 212 23.88 3.82 6.33
C PRO A 212 25.20 3.70 7.11
N LEU A 213 25.95 2.63 6.85
CA LEU A 213 27.30 2.41 7.38
C LEU A 213 28.41 2.84 6.41
N MET A 214 28.04 3.16 5.17
CA MET A 214 28.93 3.60 4.10
C MET A 214 28.38 4.88 3.48
N THR A 215 29.25 5.69 2.88
CA THR A 215 28.85 6.91 2.19
C THR A 215 28.16 6.58 0.85
N GLN A 216 27.42 7.53 0.28
CA GLN A 216 26.83 7.33 -1.05
C GLN A 216 27.92 7.18 -2.13
N ASP A 217 29.05 7.87 -2.01
CA ASP A 217 30.16 7.77 -2.96
C ASP A 217 30.77 6.36 -2.96
N ASP A 218 31.00 5.78 -1.77
CA ASP A 218 31.49 4.41 -1.65
C ASP A 218 30.48 3.40 -2.22
N LEU A 219 29.19 3.64 -1.96
CA LEU A 219 28.11 2.80 -2.50
C LEU A 219 28.09 2.84 -4.03
N PHE A 220 28.20 4.02 -4.64
CA PHE A 220 28.29 4.15 -6.09
C PHE A 220 29.52 3.48 -6.67
N HIS A 221 30.68 3.60 -6.01
CA HIS A 221 31.91 2.95 -6.45
C HIS A 221 31.81 1.42 -6.44
N VAL A 222 31.19 0.85 -5.40
CA VAL A 222 30.97 -0.61 -5.33
C VAL A 222 29.97 -1.06 -6.40
N PHE A 223 28.83 -0.38 -6.50
CA PHE A 223 27.76 -0.77 -7.42
C PHE A 223 28.08 -0.47 -8.89
N SER A 224 29.00 0.45 -9.20
CA SER A 224 29.47 0.65 -10.58
C SER A 224 30.22 -0.55 -11.15
N ASN A 225 30.80 -1.39 -10.27
CA ASN A 225 31.52 -2.60 -10.64
C ASN A 225 30.62 -3.85 -10.70
N ILE A 226 29.34 -3.70 -10.40
CA ILE A 226 28.34 -4.78 -10.36
C ILE A 226 27.43 -4.63 -11.58
N THR A 227 27.09 -5.73 -12.24
CA THR A 227 26.10 -5.68 -13.33
C THR A 227 24.70 -5.39 -12.78
N ARG A 228 23.96 -4.51 -13.45
CA ARG A 228 22.60 -4.08 -13.07
C ARG A 228 21.55 -5.20 -12.97
N ASN A 229 21.85 -6.40 -13.48
CA ASN A 229 20.93 -7.53 -13.51
C ASN A 229 20.90 -8.36 -12.20
N PHE A 230 21.60 -7.91 -11.14
CA PHE A 230 21.61 -8.59 -9.84
C PHE A 230 20.62 -7.99 -8.85
N ASN A 231 19.98 -8.88 -8.08
CA ASN A 231 19.16 -8.55 -6.93
C ASN A 231 19.85 -9.04 -5.66
N PHE A 232 19.86 -8.23 -4.61
CA PHE A 232 20.46 -8.55 -3.32
C PHE A 232 19.35 -8.78 -2.29
N ILE A 233 19.00 -10.05 -2.09
CA ILE A 233 17.94 -10.46 -1.16
C ILE A 233 18.49 -11.60 -0.32
N GLU A 234 18.41 -11.48 1.00
CA GLU A 234 18.73 -12.57 1.91
C GLU A 234 17.68 -13.68 1.78
N HIS A 235 18.12 -14.91 1.56
CA HIS A 235 17.27 -16.09 1.55
C HIS A 235 17.84 -17.16 2.48
N SER A 236 16.95 -17.89 3.16
CA SER A 236 17.27 -19.02 4.04
C SER A 236 16.68 -20.31 3.51
#